data_AF-A0A9P6E582-F1
#
_entry.id   AF-A0A9P6E582-F1
#
_cell.length_a   1.000
_cell.length_b   1.000
_cell.length_c   1.000
_cell.angle_alpha   90.00
_cell.angle_beta   90.00
_cell.angle_gamma   90.00
#
_symmetry.space_group_name_H-M   'P 1'
#
loop_
_entity.id
_entity.type
_entity.pdbx_description
1 polymer ?
#
loop_
_entity_poly.entity_id
_entity_poly.type
_entity_poly.pdbx_seq_one_letter_code
_entity_poly.pdbx_strand_id
1 'polypeptide(L)'
;AMHDSSERDLPPSCHPKTRLKVIETIIAWIEDADPLVDILWLHAPFGYGKSAVMQTAIGILIFFGLRHLFAGAFFFGRNKPGRDLARYLFPTIAYQIAINVPGMRELIDHAMVLDPTLPSKTMEIQLCSIIIKP
;
A
#
# COMPACT_ATOMS: atom_id res chain seq x y z
N ALA A 1 1.43 8.52 -2.32
CA ALA A 1 1.31 8.07 -3.72
C ALA A 1 1.06 6.57 -3.77
N MET A 2 0.13 6.15 -4.63
CA MET A 2 -0.11 4.74 -5.00
C MET A 2 1.07 4.16 -5.79
N HIS A 3 1.15 2.84 -5.96
CA HIS A 3 2.27 2.18 -6.65
C HIS A 3 2.42 2.53 -8.14
N ASP A 4 1.32 2.93 -8.79
CA ASP A 4 1.11 3.22 -10.21
C ASP A 4 0.75 4.70 -10.48
N SER A 5 0.92 5.56 -9.46
CA SER A 5 0.68 7.00 -9.59
C SER A 5 1.70 7.67 -10.53
N SER A 6 1.24 8.62 -11.34
CA SER A 6 2.10 9.47 -12.20
C SER A 6 3.16 10.24 -11.41
N GLU A 7 2.94 10.51 -10.12
CA GLU A 7 3.93 11.10 -9.22
C GLU A 7 5.16 10.20 -8.98
N ARG A 8 5.07 8.94 -9.42
CA ARG A 8 6.12 7.92 -9.36
C ARG A 8 6.47 7.41 -10.77
N ASP A 9 6.24 8.20 -11.81
CA ASP A 9 6.69 7.81 -13.15
C ASP A 9 8.16 7.39 -13.13
N LEU A 10 8.46 6.29 -13.81
CA LEU A 10 9.70 5.52 -13.66
C LEU A 10 9.96 5.11 -12.19
N PRO A 11 9.08 4.31 -11.57
CA PRO A 11 9.21 3.98 -10.17
C PRO A 11 10.50 3.16 -9.94
N PRO A 12 11.16 3.31 -8.78
CA PRO A 12 12.40 2.59 -8.51
C PRO A 12 12.11 1.08 -8.56
N SER A 13 12.94 0.33 -9.26
CA SER A 13 12.85 -1.12 -9.36
C SER A 13 14.21 -1.75 -9.08
N CYS A 14 14.21 -2.97 -8.55
CA CYS A 14 15.44 -3.73 -8.39
C CYS A 14 16.06 -3.99 -9.77
N HIS A 15 17.39 -3.90 -9.84
CA HIS A 15 18.10 -4.36 -11.04
C HIS A 15 17.79 -5.84 -11.30
N PRO A 16 17.71 -6.26 -12.58
CA PRO A 16 17.44 -7.65 -12.91
C PRO A 16 18.35 -8.62 -12.17
N LYS A 17 17.77 -9.70 -11.66
CA LYS A 17 18.48 -10.77 -10.93
C LYS A 17 19.14 -10.33 -9.61
N THR A 18 18.73 -9.19 -9.04
CA THR A 18 19.16 -8.73 -7.71
C THR A 18 18.04 -8.85 -6.69
N ARG A 19 18.40 -8.97 -5.40
CA ARG A 19 17.45 -8.99 -4.26
C ARG A 19 16.37 -10.08 -4.32
N LEU A 20 16.55 -11.11 -5.17
CA LEU A 20 15.60 -12.19 -5.40
C LEU A 20 15.15 -12.86 -4.09
N LYS A 21 16.10 -13.29 -3.25
CA LYS A 21 15.79 -13.95 -1.97
C LYS A 21 14.87 -13.14 -1.04
N VAL A 22 15.08 -11.82 -1.00
CA VAL A 22 14.24 -10.93 -0.16
C VAL A 22 12.86 -10.78 -0.78
N ILE A 23 12.78 -10.63 -2.10
CA ILE A 23 11.51 -10.54 -2.83
C ILE A 23 10.72 -11.84 -2.68
N GLU A 24 11.37 -13.00 -2.83
CA GLU A 24 10.77 -14.32 -2.62
C GLU A 24 10.22 -14.47 -1.20
N THR A 25 10.95 -14.00 -0.19
CA THR A 25 10.47 -14.01 1.21
C THR A 25 9.22 -13.14 1.38
N ILE A 26 9.19 -11.96 0.75
CA ILE A 26 8.04 -11.06 0.79
C ILE A 26 6.83 -11.70 0.10
N ILE A 27 7.01 -12.28 -1.08
CA ILE A 27 5.92 -12.92 -1.84
C ILE A 27 5.39 -14.13 -1.09
N ALA A 28 6.28 -14.99 -0.56
CA ALA A 28 5.88 -16.14 0.24
C ALA A 28 5.08 -15.73 1.49
N TRP A 29 5.46 -14.62 2.14
CA TRP A 29 4.69 -14.07 3.26
C TRP A 29 3.32 -13.51 2.84
N ILE A 30 3.19 -12.94 1.65
CA ILE A 30 1.91 -12.44 1.11
C ILE A 30 0.97 -13.57 0.71
N GLU A 31 1.52 -14.67 0.19
CA GLU A 31 0.77 -15.85 -0.24
C GLU A 31 0.39 -16.79 0.92
N ASP A 32 1.01 -16.62 2.08
CA ASP A 32 0.71 -17.41 3.27
C ASP A 32 -0.70 -17.10 3.79
N ALA A 33 -1.56 -18.12 3.84
CA ALA A 33 -2.93 -17.98 4.32
C ALA A 33 -3.03 -17.93 5.86
N ASP A 34 -1.96 -18.32 6.57
CA ASP A 34 -1.88 -18.32 8.04
C ASP A 34 -0.49 -17.85 8.50
N PRO A 35 -0.11 -16.59 8.20
CA PRO A 35 1.21 -16.08 8.53
C PRO A 35 1.38 -15.98 10.04
N LEU A 36 2.54 -16.39 10.54
CA LEU A 36 2.90 -16.24 11.96
C LEU A 36 2.88 -14.78 12.45
N VAL A 37 2.98 -13.81 11.53
CA VAL A 37 3.01 -12.37 11.82
C VAL A 37 2.20 -11.58 10.79
N ASP A 38 1.40 -10.62 11.26
CA ASP A 38 0.58 -9.73 10.42
C ASP A 38 1.37 -8.55 9.81
N ILE A 39 2.59 -8.32 10.28
CA ILE A 39 3.44 -7.20 9.83
C ILE A 39 4.83 -7.71 9.48
N LEU A 40 5.19 -7.62 8.19
CA LEU A 40 6.56 -7.83 7.72
C LEU A 40 7.35 -6.52 7.71
N TRP A 41 8.39 -6.43 8.54
CA TRP A 41 9.25 -5.24 8.62
C TRP A 41 10.53 -5.41 7.77
N LEU A 42 10.62 -4.70 6.64
CA LEU A 42 11.85 -4.62 5.84
C LEU A 42 12.78 -3.50 6.33
N HIS A 43 13.77 -3.84 7.16
CA HIS A 43 14.78 -2.88 7.64
C HIS A 43 16.08 -2.93 6.82
N ALA A 44 16.63 -1.77 6.50
CA ALA A 44 17.95 -1.62 5.89
C ALA A 44 18.43 -0.16 6.02
N PRO A 45 19.73 0.12 5.86
CA PRO A 45 20.22 1.49 5.84
C PRO A 45 19.60 2.33 4.70
N PHE A 46 19.73 3.64 4.82
CA PHE A 46 19.31 4.57 3.76
C PHE A 46 20.05 4.27 2.45
N GLY A 47 19.35 4.38 1.31
CA GLY A 47 19.94 4.14 -0.02
C GLY A 47 19.98 2.67 -0.49
N TYR A 48 19.67 1.68 0.36
CA TYR A 48 19.76 0.25 0.00
C TYR A 48 18.59 -0.27 -0.86
N GLY A 49 17.79 0.63 -1.45
CA GLY A 49 16.75 0.24 -2.41
C GLY A 49 15.50 -0.42 -1.82
N LYS A 50 15.16 -0.20 -0.54
CA LYS A 50 13.94 -0.77 0.08
C LYS A 50 12.67 -0.46 -0.71
N SER A 51 12.51 0.79 -1.16
CA SER A 51 11.36 1.18 -1.99
C SER A 51 11.36 0.48 -3.35
N ALA A 52 12.55 0.17 -3.89
CA ALA A 52 12.70 -0.60 -5.12
C ALA A 52 12.29 -2.07 -4.91
N VAL A 53 12.68 -2.67 -3.78
CA VAL A 53 12.27 -4.03 -3.39
C VAL A 53 10.74 -4.12 -3.31
N MET A 54 10.09 -3.21 -2.58
CA MET A 54 8.62 -3.21 -2.45
C MET A 54 7.92 -2.95 -3.79
N GLN A 55 8.43 -2.04 -4.62
CA GLN A 55 7.86 -1.80 -5.95
C GLN A 55 7.99 -3.03 -6.84
N THR A 56 9.16 -3.69 -6.84
CA THR A 56 9.38 -4.91 -7.63
C THR A 56 8.49 -6.04 -7.13
N ALA A 57 8.32 -6.22 -5.82
CA ALA A 57 7.41 -7.23 -5.26
C ALA A 57 5.97 -7.00 -5.72
N ILE A 58 5.45 -5.76 -5.64
CA ILE A 58 4.11 -5.42 -6.15
C ILE A 58 3.99 -5.70 -7.65
N GLY A 59 5.00 -5.33 -8.45
CA GLY A 59 5.01 -5.61 -9.88
C GLY A 59 4.96 -7.10 -10.20
N ILE A 60 5.65 -7.92 -9.41
CA ILE A 60 5.64 -9.38 -9.56
C ILE A 60 4.27 -9.98 -9.22
N LEU A 61 3.64 -9.54 -8.12
CA LEU A 61 2.27 -9.98 -7.77
C LEU A 61 1.29 -9.68 -8.89
N ILE A 62 1.35 -8.48 -9.46
CA ILE A 62 0.48 -8.08 -10.58
C ILE A 62 0.77 -8.92 -11.83
N PHE A 63 2.05 -9.12 -12.17
CA PHE A 63 2.46 -9.91 -13.33
C PHE A 63 1.97 -11.36 -13.26
N PHE A 64 1.99 -11.98 -12.08
CA PHE A 64 1.52 -13.36 -11.88
C PHE A 64 0.01 -13.47 -11.61
N GLY A 65 -0.76 -12.37 -11.73
CA GLY A 65 -2.22 -12.41 -11.53
C GLY A 65 -2.65 -12.49 -10.05
N LEU A 66 -1.73 -12.27 -9.12
CA LEU A 66 -1.95 -12.30 -7.67
C LEU A 66 -2.42 -10.95 -7.12
N ARG A 67 -3.00 -10.09 -7.98
CA ARG A 67 -3.50 -8.76 -7.58
C ARG A 67 -4.57 -8.83 -6.48
N HIS A 68 -5.31 -9.93 -6.38
CA HIS A 68 -6.31 -10.14 -5.34
C HIS A 68 -5.73 -10.23 -3.92
N LEU A 69 -4.42 -10.52 -3.79
CA LEU A 69 -3.69 -10.49 -2.51
C LEU A 69 -3.18 -9.08 -2.15
N PHE A 70 -3.40 -8.09 -3.02
CA PHE A 70 -2.90 -6.73 -2.85
C PHE A 70 -4.06 -5.73 -2.70
N ALA A 71 -4.26 -5.26 -1.46
CA ALA A 71 -5.27 -4.26 -1.16
C ALA A 71 -4.88 -2.85 -1.64
N GLY A 72 -3.61 -2.46 -1.46
CA GLY A 72 -3.10 -1.15 -1.86
C GLY A 72 -1.71 -0.86 -1.30
N ALA A 73 -1.11 0.23 -1.78
CA ALA A 73 0.17 0.72 -1.27
C ALA A 73 0.18 2.24 -1.13
N PHE A 74 0.95 2.73 -0.17
CA PHE A 74 1.27 4.14 -0.06
C PHE A 74 2.78 4.33 0.09
N PHE A 75 3.36 5.09 -0.82
CA PHE A 75 4.76 5.45 -0.75
C PHE A 75 4.94 6.91 -0.34
N PHE A 76 5.52 7.07 0.84
CA PHE A 76 5.99 8.36 1.32
C PHE A 76 7.10 8.92 0.40
N GLY A 77 7.17 10.25 0.33
CA GLY A 77 8.19 10.99 -0.39
C GLY A 77 8.58 12.23 0.40
N ARG A 78 9.86 12.38 0.73
CA ARG A 78 10.34 13.58 1.42
C ARG A 78 10.25 14.79 0.50
N ASN A 79 9.77 15.92 1.02
CA ASN A 79 9.60 17.18 0.29
C ASN A 79 8.75 17.04 -0.99
N LYS A 80 7.80 16.10 -0.99
CA LYS A 80 6.85 15.88 -2.06
C LYS A 80 5.46 16.15 -1.49
N PRO A 81 4.86 17.32 -1.77
CA PRO A 81 3.54 17.67 -1.26
C PRO A 81 2.54 16.54 -1.48
N GLY A 82 1.80 16.15 -0.44
CA GLY A 82 0.83 15.06 -0.51
C GLY A 82 1.41 13.67 -0.24
N ARG A 83 2.73 13.51 -0.29
CA ARG A 83 3.45 12.26 0.02
C ARG A 83 4.36 12.37 1.24
N ASP A 84 4.55 13.56 1.75
CA ASP A 84 5.27 13.89 2.98
C ASP A 84 4.36 13.93 4.21
N LEU A 85 3.04 13.95 4.01
CA LEU A 85 2.05 14.08 5.07
C LEU A 85 1.29 12.77 5.31
N ALA A 86 1.34 12.27 6.55
CA ALA A 86 0.69 11.03 6.95
C ALA A 86 -0.85 11.08 6.88
N ARG A 87 -1.46 12.28 6.88
CA ARG A 87 -2.92 12.45 6.72
C ARG A 87 -3.49 11.88 5.43
N TYR A 88 -2.65 11.66 4.41
CA TYR A 88 -3.07 11.07 3.14
C TYR A 88 -2.94 9.56 3.10
N LEU A 89 -2.30 8.93 4.10
CA LEU A 89 -2.05 7.50 4.11
C LEU A 89 -3.35 6.70 4.04
N PHE A 90 -4.20 6.83 5.06
CA PHE A 90 -5.41 6.01 5.18
C PHE A 90 -6.48 6.34 4.13
N PRO A 91 -6.75 7.60 3.75
CA PRO A 91 -7.65 7.89 2.64
C PRO A 91 -7.18 7.28 1.31
N THR A 92 -5.87 7.31 1.02
CA THR A 92 -5.33 6.70 -0.21
C THR A 92 -5.42 5.18 -0.18
N ILE A 93 -5.21 4.56 0.99
CA ILE A 93 -5.34 3.10 1.16
C ILE A 93 -6.82 2.68 1.06
N ALA A 94 -7.74 3.40 1.72
CA ALA A 94 -9.17 3.14 1.65
C ALA A 94 -9.69 3.21 0.21
N TYR A 95 -9.26 4.22 -0.57
CA TYR A 95 -9.59 4.30 -1.99
C TYR A 95 -9.14 3.06 -2.77
N GLN A 96 -7.92 2.57 -2.52
CA GLN A 96 -7.42 1.35 -3.16
C GLN A 96 -8.19 0.09 -2.70
N ILE A 97 -8.52 -0.01 -1.40
CA ILE A 97 -9.35 -1.10 -0.86
C ILE A 97 -10.73 -1.11 -1.54
N ALA A 98 -11.39 0.04 -1.67
CA ALA A 98 -12.69 0.18 -2.36
C ALA A 98 -12.65 -0.25 -3.83
N ILE A 99 -11.48 -0.28 -4.46
CA ILE A 99 -11.29 -0.71 -5.85
C ILE A 99 -10.89 -2.19 -5.93
N ASN A 100 -9.99 -2.64 -5.06
CA ASN A 100 -9.34 -3.93 -5.18
C ASN A 100 -10.01 -5.03 -4.35
N VAL A 101 -10.76 -4.68 -3.30
CA VAL A 101 -11.39 -5.65 -2.38
C VAL A 101 -12.90 -5.70 -2.63
N PRO A 102 -13.45 -6.84 -3.09
CA PRO A 102 -14.89 -6.99 -3.30
C PRO A 102 -15.71 -6.67 -2.04
N GLY A 103 -16.83 -5.96 -2.22
CA GLY A 103 -17.74 -5.58 -1.14
C GLY A 103 -17.33 -4.35 -0.32
N MET A 104 -16.07 -3.90 -0.40
CA MET A 104 -15.62 -2.76 0.42
C MET A 104 -16.03 -1.39 -0.11
N ARG A 105 -16.33 -1.29 -1.42
CA ARG A 105 -16.68 -0.01 -2.06
C ARG A 105 -17.86 0.67 -1.38
N GLU A 106 -18.96 -0.05 -1.25
CA GLU A 106 -20.22 0.50 -0.72
C GLU A 106 -20.07 0.94 0.74
N LEU A 107 -19.32 0.18 1.55
CA LEU A 107 -19.06 0.52 2.95
C LEU A 107 -18.25 1.83 3.06
N ILE A 108 -17.14 1.92 2.31
CA ILE A 108 -16.27 3.09 2.33
C ILE A 108 -16.98 4.32 1.77
N ASP A 109 -17.73 4.17 0.67
CA ASP A 109 -18.51 5.26 0.09
C ASP A 109 -19.57 5.76 1.07
N HIS A 110 -20.27 4.87 1.77
CA HIS A 110 -21.25 5.23 2.78
C HIS A 110 -20.62 6.01 3.95
N ALA A 111 -19.48 5.56 4.47
CA ALA A 111 -18.74 6.30 5.50
C ALA A 111 -18.38 7.73 5.05
N MET A 112 -17.89 7.87 3.81
CA MET A 112 -17.52 9.17 3.22
C MET A 112 -18.74 10.07 2.95
N VAL A 113 -19.90 9.50 2.64
CA VAL A 113 -21.16 10.26 2.49
C VAL A 113 -21.65 10.76 3.85
N LEU A 114 -21.56 9.93 4.90
CA LEU A 114 -21.98 10.31 6.25
C LEU A 114 -21.08 11.39 6.86
N ASP A 115 -19.76 11.31 6.68
CA ASP A 115 -18.83 12.34 7.09
C ASP A 115 -17.81 12.66 5.96
N PRO A 116 -18.13 13.65 5.10
CA PRO A 116 -17.23 14.10 4.04
C PRO A 116 -15.91 14.70 4.55
N THR A 117 -15.81 14.99 5.85
CA THR A 117 -14.61 15.57 6.46
C THR A 117 -13.60 14.51 6.91
N LEU A 118 -13.92 13.21 6.81
CA LEU A 118 -13.05 12.09 7.19
C LEU A 118 -11.61 12.20 6.65
N PRO A 119 -11.35 12.56 5.38
CA PRO A 119 -9.98 12.71 4.88
C PRO A 119 -9.16 13.81 5.57
N SER A 120 -9.80 14.70 6.32
CA SER A 120 -9.16 15.77 7.10
C SER A 120 -9.06 15.48 8.60
N LYS A 121 -9.66 14.40 9.09
CA LYS A 121 -9.60 13.98 10.50
C LYS A 121 -8.23 13.43 10.89
N THR A 122 -8.08 13.13 12.17
CA THR A 122 -6.88 12.45 12.69
C THR A 122 -6.72 11.08 12.02
N MET A 123 -5.48 10.61 11.94
CA MET A 123 -5.17 9.31 11.32
C MET A 123 -5.90 8.14 12.00
N GLU A 124 -6.10 8.22 13.31
CA GLU A 124 -6.85 7.20 14.07
C GLU A 124 -8.31 7.14 13.65
N ILE A 125 -8.97 8.31 13.53
CA ILE A 125 -10.36 8.39 13.05
C ILE A 125 -10.44 7.86 11.61
N GLN A 126 -9.50 8.25 10.75
CA GLN A 126 -9.44 7.72 9.38
C GLN A 126 -9.32 6.19 9.38
N LEU A 127 -8.33 5.62 10.07
CA LEU A 127 -8.14 4.18 10.10
C LEU A 127 -9.38 3.43 10.59
N CYS A 128 -9.98 3.90 11.68
CA CYS A 128 -11.17 3.26 12.25
C CYS A 128 -12.38 3.37 11.31
N SER A 129 -12.69 4.57 10.80
CA SER A 129 -13.94 4.86 10.09
C SER A 129 -13.94 4.51 8.60
N ILE A 130 -12.79 4.29 7.96
CA ILE A 130 -12.75 3.97 6.51
C ILE A 130 -11.95 2.72 6.17
N ILE A 131 -11.43 1.97 7.17
CA ILE A 131 -10.70 0.71 6.94
C ILE A 131 -11.15 -0.39 7.91
N ILE A 132 -11.15 -0.16 9.22
CA ILE A 132 -11.47 -1.22 10.21
C ILE A 132 -12.97 -1.47 10.31
N LYS A 133 -13.76 -0.39 10.40
CA LYS A 133 -15.23 -0.41 10.46
C LYS A 133 -15.79 0.70 9.56
N PRO A 134 -15.58 0.59 8.23
CA PRO A 134 -16.21 1.48 7.27
C PRO A 134 -17.73 1.33 7.27
#